data_AF-A0A6P0SGV1-F1
#
_entry.id   AF-A0A6P0SGV1-F1
#
_cell.length_a   1.000
_cell.length_b   1.000
_cell.length_c   1.000
_cell.angle_alpha   90.00
_cell.angle_beta   90.00
_cell.angle_gamma   90.00
#
_symmetry.space_group_name_H-M   'P 1'
#
loop_
_entity.id
_entity.type
_entity.pdbx_description
1 polymer ?
#
loop_
_entity_poly.entity_id
_entity_poly.type
_entity_poly.pdbx_seq_one_letter_code
_entity_poly.pdbx_strand_id
1 'polypeptide(L)'
;MGPRTANLIGDFDRDRLAIAKALGFPDLSDMYDYFKTAYGTTGPSLYEHIHQIKALDNSTLRNPHHRYLSEELPFGAFPLQVLARLTGVDTPFLDSCITLGSKFIDEPFTWTAEFIELDTQWLEEQLRHS
;
A
#
# COMPACT_ATOMS: atom_id res chain seq x y z
N MET A 1 3.23 -19.37 -2.88
CA MET A 1 2.87 -18.47 -1.75
C MET A 1 1.93 -19.23 -0.82
N GLY A 2 2.02 -19.13 0.51
CA GLY A 2 1.06 -19.81 1.42
C GLY A 2 -0.18 -18.96 1.75
N PRO A 3 -1.25 -19.53 2.33
CA PRO A 3 -2.48 -18.79 2.66
C PRO A 3 -2.27 -17.60 3.59
N ARG A 4 -1.39 -17.72 4.60
CA ARG A 4 -1.07 -16.60 5.50
C ARG A 4 -0.39 -15.44 4.78
N THR A 5 0.49 -15.73 3.83
CA THR A 5 1.13 -14.70 3.00
C THR A 5 0.11 -14.03 2.09
N ALA A 6 -0.84 -14.79 1.53
CA ALA A 6 -1.92 -14.22 0.72
C ALA A 6 -2.78 -13.24 1.53
N ASN A 7 -3.05 -13.54 2.80
CA ASN A 7 -3.87 -12.69 3.65
C ASN A 7 -3.21 -11.34 3.96
N LEU A 8 -1.87 -11.24 3.90
CA LEU A 8 -1.19 -9.95 4.05
C LEU A 8 -1.60 -8.94 2.97
N ILE A 9 -1.99 -9.41 1.78
CA ILE A 9 -2.53 -8.53 0.73
C ILE A 9 -3.87 -7.95 1.18
N GLY A 10 -4.72 -8.75 1.82
CA GLY A 10 -5.97 -8.28 2.42
C GLY A 10 -5.73 -7.31 3.58
N ASP A 11 -4.71 -7.55 4.40
CA ASP A 11 -4.35 -6.64 5.49
C ASP A 11 -3.90 -5.27 4.97
N PHE A 12 -3.06 -5.25 3.92
CA PHE A 12 -2.67 -4.02 3.21
C PHE A 12 -3.86 -3.33 2.56
N ASP A 13 -4.75 -4.11 1.94
CA ASP A 13 -5.92 -3.59 1.26
C ASP A 13 -6.91 -2.93 2.23
N ARG A 14 -7.01 -3.40 3.48
CA ARG A 14 -7.84 -2.72 4.50
C ARG A 14 -7.36 -1.30 4.78
N ASP A 15 -6.04 -1.07 4.86
CA ASP A 15 -5.48 0.27 5.02
C ASP A 15 -5.86 1.14 3.80
N ARG A 16 -5.72 0.59 2.59
CA ARG A 16 -6.12 1.27 1.34
C ARG A 16 -7.60 1.65 1.31
N LEU A 17 -8.49 0.74 1.71
CA LEU A 17 -9.93 0.98 1.72
C LEU A 17 -10.34 1.96 2.82
N ALA A 18 -9.67 1.95 3.98
CA ALA A 18 -9.90 2.93 5.04
C ALA A 18 -9.56 4.35 4.56
N ILE A 19 -8.44 4.52 3.87
CA ILE A 19 -8.04 5.80 3.24
C ILE A 19 -9.07 6.21 2.18
N ALA A 20 -9.45 5.30 1.28
CA ALA A 20 -10.43 5.58 0.22
C ALA A 20 -11.76 6.07 0.79
N LYS A 21 -12.25 5.42 1.85
CA LYS A 21 -13.46 5.83 2.56
C LYS A 21 -13.33 7.23 3.15
N ALA A 22 -12.20 7.56 3.77
CA ALA A 22 -11.96 8.89 4.33
C ALA A 22 -11.88 9.99 3.24
N LEU A 23 -11.45 9.62 2.03
CA LEU A 23 -11.44 10.49 0.84
C LEU A 23 -12.81 10.60 0.13
N GLY A 24 -13.86 9.92 0.61
CA GLY A 24 -15.19 9.97 0.01
C GLY A 24 -15.45 8.91 -1.06
N PHE A 25 -14.65 7.85 -1.13
CA PHE A 25 -14.82 6.70 -2.03
C PHE A 25 -15.13 5.41 -1.24
N PRO A 26 -16.33 5.30 -0.61
CA PRO A 26 -16.65 4.19 0.27
C PRO A 26 -16.86 2.85 -0.44
N ASP A 27 -17.17 2.87 -1.75
CA ASP A 27 -17.56 1.70 -2.53
C ASP A 27 -16.41 1.18 -3.42
N LEU A 28 -15.16 1.50 -3.07
CA LEU A 28 -14.01 1.00 -3.79
C LEU A 28 -13.88 -0.52 -3.59
N SER A 29 -13.75 -1.27 -4.69
CA SER A 29 -13.63 -2.73 -4.62
C SER A 29 -12.40 -3.15 -3.81
N ASP A 30 -12.58 -4.16 -2.97
CA ASP A 30 -11.47 -4.83 -2.30
C ASP A 30 -10.65 -5.69 -3.29
N MET A 31 -9.48 -6.14 -2.86
CA MET A 31 -8.58 -6.94 -3.70
C MET A 31 -9.17 -8.30 -4.08
N TYR A 32 -10.09 -8.84 -3.27
CA TYR A 32 -10.76 -10.12 -3.58
C TYR A 32 -11.68 -9.94 -4.79
N ASP A 33 -12.57 -8.95 -4.74
CA ASP A 33 -13.48 -8.60 -5.82
C ASP A 33 -12.73 -8.08 -7.04
N TYR A 34 -11.65 -7.32 -6.85
CA TYR A 34 -10.77 -6.91 -7.93
C TYR A 34 -10.18 -8.11 -8.66
N PHE A 35 -9.60 -9.10 -7.95
CA PHE A 35 -9.03 -10.28 -8.60
C PHE A 35 -10.09 -11.12 -9.33
N LYS A 36 -11.28 -11.25 -8.74
CA LYS A 36 -12.40 -11.93 -9.38
C LYS A 36 -12.81 -11.23 -10.68
N THR A 37 -12.96 -9.91 -10.66
CA THR A 37 -13.47 -9.14 -11.81
C THR A 37 -12.41 -8.92 -12.89
N ALA A 38 -11.20 -8.49 -12.51
CA ALA A 38 -10.13 -8.14 -13.44
C ALA A 38 -9.46 -9.37 -14.08
N TYR A 39 -9.36 -10.48 -13.33
CA TYR A 39 -8.66 -11.69 -13.78
C TYR A 39 -9.59 -12.90 -13.99
N GLY A 40 -10.90 -12.77 -13.76
CA GLY A 40 -11.86 -13.86 -13.96
C GLY A 40 -11.65 -15.05 -13.03
N THR A 41 -11.03 -14.82 -11.87
CA THR A 41 -10.65 -15.87 -10.92
C THR A 41 -11.82 -16.26 -10.01
N THR A 42 -11.77 -17.45 -9.42
CA THR A 42 -12.84 -18.00 -8.56
C THR A 42 -12.30 -18.59 -7.26
N GLY A 43 -13.13 -18.82 -6.25
CA GLY A 43 -12.71 -19.45 -4.99
C GLY A 43 -12.99 -18.58 -3.76
N PRO A 44 -13.06 -19.14 -2.54
CA PRO A 44 -13.44 -18.40 -1.33
C PRO A 44 -12.33 -17.58 -0.66
N SER A 45 -11.12 -17.47 -1.23
CA SER A 45 -10.03 -16.76 -0.57
C SER A 45 -9.07 -16.05 -1.54
N LEU A 46 -8.41 -15.00 -1.05
CA LEU A 46 -7.31 -14.33 -1.77
C LEU A 46 -6.24 -15.32 -2.23
N TYR A 47 -5.94 -16.33 -1.39
CA TYR A 47 -5.03 -17.41 -1.75
C TYR A 47 -5.44 -18.10 -3.04
N GLU A 48 -6.69 -18.51 -3.17
CA GLU A 48 -7.18 -19.20 -4.38
C GLU A 48 -7.20 -18.30 -5.60
N HIS A 49 -7.62 -17.04 -5.44
CA HIS A 49 -7.62 -16.05 -6.51
C HIS A 49 -6.20 -15.82 -7.06
N ILE A 50 -5.22 -15.57 -6.19
CA ILE A 50 -3.84 -15.26 -6.60
C ILE A 50 -3.19 -16.43 -7.34
N HIS A 51 -3.45 -17.69 -6.94
CA HIS A 51 -2.89 -18.87 -7.61
C HIS A 51 -3.49 -19.13 -9.00
N GLN A 52 -4.56 -18.42 -9.39
CA GLN A 52 -5.13 -18.50 -10.73
C GLN A 52 -4.59 -17.39 -11.66
N ILE A 53 -3.86 -16.40 -11.13
CA ILE A 53 -3.31 -15.30 -11.92
C ILE A 53 -1.99 -15.73 -12.56
N LYS A 54 -2.05 -16.23 -13.80
CA LYS A 54 -0.88 -16.74 -14.55
C LYS A 54 0.27 -15.74 -14.68
N ALA A 55 -0.03 -14.43 -14.68
CA ALA A 55 0.99 -13.38 -14.73
C ALA A 55 1.95 -13.42 -13.51
N LEU A 56 1.52 -14.03 -12.40
CA LEU A 56 2.30 -14.17 -11.18
C LEU A 56 3.15 -15.45 -11.14
N ASP A 57 2.94 -16.42 -12.04
CA ASP A 57 3.66 -17.69 -12.04
C ASP A 57 5.18 -17.52 -12.24
N ASN A 58 5.57 -16.47 -12.98
CA ASN A 58 6.97 -16.14 -13.27
C ASN A 58 7.51 -14.96 -12.47
N SER A 59 6.79 -14.53 -11.42
CA SER A 59 7.17 -13.39 -10.58
C SER A 59 8.28 -13.78 -9.59
N THR A 60 9.48 -14.07 -10.10
CA THR A 60 10.65 -14.34 -9.26
C THR A 60 11.43 -13.05 -9.01
N LEU A 61 11.56 -12.67 -7.74
CA LEU A 61 12.52 -11.66 -7.32
C LEU A 61 13.94 -12.22 -7.51
N ARG A 62 14.61 -11.81 -8.58
CA ARG A 62 15.99 -12.23 -8.87
C ARG A 62 17.05 -11.34 -8.20
N ASN A 63 16.65 -10.18 -7.71
CA ASN A 63 17.49 -9.23 -6.98
C ASN A 63 16.62 -8.41 -6.02
N PRO A 64 17.22 -7.80 -4.97
CA PRO A 64 16.48 -6.98 -4.01
C PRO A 64 15.95 -5.67 -4.62
N HIS A 65 16.67 -5.07 -5.57
CA HIS A 65 16.24 -3.84 -6.27
C HIS A 65 15.25 -4.10 -7.42
N HIS A 66 14.50 -5.20 -7.36
CA HIS A 66 13.52 -5.49 -8.38
C HIS A 66 12.41 -4.44 -8.33
N ARG A 67 11.83 -4.08 -9.48
CA ARG A 67 10.78 -3.05 -9.58
C ARG A 67 9.60 -3.24 -8.63
N TYR A 68 9.31 -4.48 -8.22
CA TYR A 68 8.26 -4.74 -7.21
C TYR A 68 8.50 -4.07 -5.86
N LEU A 69 9.73 -3.66 -5.55
CA LEU A 69 10.03 -2.88 -4.35
C LEU A 69 10.47 -1.46 -4.70
N SER A 70 11.39 -1.31 -5.67
CA SER A 70 11.90 0.01 -6.06
C SER A 70 10.86 0.89 -6.78
N GLU A 71 9.76 0.33 -7.27
CA GLU A 71 8.63 1.09 -7.84
C GLU A 71 7.44 1.15 -6.86
N GLU A 72 6.99 0.01 -6.34
CA GLU A 72 5.77 -0.06 -5.52
C GLU A 72 5.92 0.69 -4.18
N LEU A 73 7.11 0.71 -3.57
CA LEU A 73 7.31 1.43 -2.31
C LEU A 73 7.23 2.95 -2.50
N PRO A 74 8.02 3.60 -3.38
CA PRO A 74 7.97 5.05 -3.54
C PRO A 74 6.74 5.56 -4.31
N PHE A 75 6.14 4.76 -5.20
CA PHE A 75 5.06 5.24 -6.09
C PHE A 75 3.69 4.61 -5.81
N GLY A 76 3.62 3.54 -5.01
CA GLY A 76 2.36 2.92 -4.58
C GLY A 76 2.10 3.16 -3.10
N ALA A 77 2.94 2.56 -2.24
CA ALA A 77 2.77 2.57 -0.79
C ALA A 77 2.95 3.96 -0.18
N PHE A 78 3.97 4.71 -0.61
CA PHE A 78 4.25 6.03 -0.04
C PHE A 78 3.15 7.08 -0.34
N PRO A 79 2.66 7.24 -1.58
CA PRO A 79 1.51 8.11 -1.86
C PRO A 79 0.27 7.73 -1.06
N LEU A 80 0.05 6.43 -0.84
CA LEU A 80 -1.05 5.96 -0.01
C LEU A 80 -0.88 6.37 1.47
N GLN A 81 0.33 6.27 2.02
CA GLN A 81 0.65 6.74 3.38
C GLN A 81 0.44 8.25 3.53
N VAL A 82 0.81 9.03 2.52
CA VAL A 82 0.56 10.49 2.48
C VAL A 82 -0.94 10.78 2.58
N LEU A 83 -1.75 10.09 1.78
CA LEU A 83 -3.21 10.24 1.83
C LEU A 83 -3.79 9.81 3.18
N ALA A 84 -3.23 8.78 3.80
CA ALA A 84 -3.62 8.36 5.15
C ALA A 84 -3.41 9.49 6.17
N ARG A 85 -2.24 10.12 6.15
CA ARG A 85 -1.91 11.24 7.04
C ARG A 85 -2.82 12.45 6.81
N LEU A 86 -3.03 12.84 5.55
CA LEU A 86 -3.92 13.94 5.19
C LEU A 86 -5.37 13.72 5.65
N THR A 87 -5.78 12.47 5.78
CA THR A 87 -7.14 12.09 6.21
C THR A 87 -7.23 11.65 7.68
N GLY A 88 -6.12 11.62 8.41
CA GLY A 88 -6.06 11.15 9.79
C GLY A 88 -6.35 9.65 9.97
N VAL A 89 -6.13 8.83 8.94
CA VAL A 89 -6.33 7.38 8.99
C VAL A 89 -5.05 6.69 9.44
N ASP A 90 -5.14 5.90 10.52
CA ASP A 90 -4.04 5.05 10.98
C ASP A 90 -3.82 3.87 10.03
N THR A 91 -2.57 3.65 9.61
CA THR A 91 -2.19 2.57 8.66
C THR A 91 -0.94 1.80 9.11
N PRO A 92 -0.99 1.16 10.29
CA PRO A 92 0.20 0.55 10.91
C PRO A 92 0.79 -0.60 10.09
N PHE A 93 -0.02 -1.29 9.26
CA PHE A 93 0.47 -2.36 8.42
C PHE A 93 1.19 -1.81 7.18
N LEU A 94 0.60 -0.83 6.48
CA LEU A 94 1.27 -0.06 5.43
C LEU A 94 2.61 0.54 5.91
N ASP A 95 2.61 1.17 7.08
CA ASP A 95 3.82 1.76 7.69
C ASP A 95 4.91 0.72 7.93
N SER A 96 4.52 -0.47 8.40
CA SER A 96 5.42 -1.60 8.61
C SER A 96 5.99 -2.11 7.28
N CYS A 97 5.17 -2.22 6.24
CA CYS A 97 5.61 -2.60 4.89
C CYS A 97 6.64 -1.62 4.31
N ILE A 98 6.38 -0.31 4.43
CA ILE A 98 7.31 0.74 3.97
C ILE A 98 8.64 0.64 4.73
N THR A 99 8.58 0.50 6.06
CA THR A 99 9.77 0.40 6.91
C THR A 99 10.63 -0.82 6.55
N LEU A 100 10.02 -2.00 6.46
CA LEU A 100 10.72 -3.23 6.11
C LEU A 100 11.25 -3.20 4.68
N GLY A 101 10.45 -2.72 3.73
CA GLY A 101 10.82 -2.62 2.32
C GLY A 101 12.00 -1.70 2.09
N SER A 102 11.97 -0.49 2.67
CA SER A 102 13.09 0.47 2.61
C SER A 102 14.38 -0.13 3.11
N LYS A 103 14.33 -0.82 4.26
CA LYS A 103 15.51 -1.51 4.83
C LYS A 103 15.98 -2.68 3.98
N PHE A 104 15.06 -3.41 3.35
CA PHE A 104 15.42 -4.55 2.52
C PHE A 104 16.16 -4.16 1.24
N ILE A 105 15.80 -3.03 0.62
CA ILE A 105 16.46 -2.56 -0.61
C ILE A 105 17.59 -1.55 -0.35
N ASP A 106 17.90 -1.23 0.91
CA ASP A 106 18.89 -0.23 1.32
C ASP A 106 18.70 1.15 0.67
N GLU A 107 17.45 1.52 0.40
CA GLU A 107 17.08 2.84 -0.11
C GLU A 107 16.28 3.58 0.96
N PRO A 108 16.84 4.63 1.57
CA PRO A 108 16.08 5.46 2.49
C PRO A 108 15.07 6.26 1.68
N PHE A 109 13.77 6.06 1.93
CA PHE A 109 12.73 6.91 1.33
C PHE A 109 12.66 8.24 2.09
N THR A 110 13.72 9.05 2.00
CA THR A 110 13.92 10.32 2.74
C THR A 110 12.80 11.34 2.52
N TRP A 111 12.07 11.23 1.40
CA TRP A 111 10.88 12.03 1.10
C TRP A 111 9.76 11.86 2.14
N THR A 112 9.75 10.77 2.93
CA THR A 112 8.83 10.62 4.07
C THR A 112 9.04 11.69 5.13
N ALA A 113 10.29 12.13 5.37
CA ALA A 113 10.60 13.20 6.32
C ALA A 113 10.32 14.58 5.72
N GLU A 114 10.71 14.81 4.46
CA GLU A 114 10.50 16.10 3.79
C GLU A 114 9.01 16.42 3.58
N PHE A 115 8.17 15.43 3.28
CA PHE A 115 6.71 15.62 3.22
C PHE A 115 6.10 15.92 4.60
N ILE A 116 6.60 15.29 5.68
CA ILE A 116 6.18 15.61 7.05
C ILE A 116 6.59 17.04 7.43
N GLU A 117 7.80 17.47 7.04
CA GLU A 117 8.28 18.83 7.31
C GLU A 117 7.44 19.88 6.57
N LEU A 118 7.05 19.61 5.32
CA LEU A 118 6.14 20.47 4.54
C LEU A 118 4.75 20.57 5.18
N ASP A 119 4.19 19.45 5.67
CA ASP A 119 2.89 19.42 6.33
C ASP A 119 2.92 20.14 7.69
N THR A 120 4.00 19.96 8.45
CA THR A 120 4.20 20.67 9.73
C THR A 120 4.31 22.18 9.51
N GLN A 121 5.09 22.61 8.51
CA GLN A 121 5.22 24.03 8.16
C GLN A 121 3.88 24.64 7.70
N TRP A 122 3.14 23.93 6.84
CA TRP A 122 1.84 24.39 6.36
C TRP A 122 0.80 24.49 7.49
N LEU A 123 0.72 23.49 8.37
CA LEU A 123 -0.17 23.51 9.54
C LEU A 123 0.20 24.64 10.52
N GLU A 124 1.49 24.87 10.78
CA GLU A 124 1.95 25.99 11.61
C GLU A 124 1.60 27.35 11.02
N GLU A 125 1.64 27.50 9.69
CA GLU A 125 1.22 28.72 9.00
C GLU A 125 -0.28 29.00 9.15
N GLN A 126 -1.13 27.97 9.07
CA GLN A 126 -2.58 28.12 9.28
C GLN A 126 -2.92 28.49 10.74
N LEU A 127 -2.21 27.89 11.71
CA LEU A 127 -2.40 28.18 13.14
C LEU A 127 -1.87 29.56 13.56
N ARG A 128 -0.93 30.16 12.82
CA ARG A 128 -0.47 31.54 13.06
C ARG A 128 -1.49 32.62 12.65
N HIS A 129 -2.51 32.26 11.86
CA HIS A 129 -3.50 33.19 11.31
C HIS A 129 -4.94 32.96 11.83
N SER A 130 -5.10 32.19 12.92
CA SER A 130 -6.36 31.96 13.66
C SER A 130 -6.26 32.46 15.09
#